data_AF-A1IJZ3-F1
#
_entry.id   AF-A1IJZ3-F1
#
_cell.length_a   1.000
_cell.length_b   1.000
_cell.length_c   1.000
_cell.angle_alpha   90.00
_cell.angle_beta   90.00
_cell.angle_gamma   90.00
#
_symmetry.space_group_name_H-M   'P 1'
#
loop_
_entity.id
_entity.type
_entity.pdbx_description
1 polymer ?
#
loop_
_entity_poly.entity_id
_entity_poly.type
_entity_poly.pdbx_seq_one_letter_code
_entity_poly.pdbx_strand_id
1 'polypeptide(L)'
;AFGALVQSAVACPARCSCQGTDVHCHERRLASVPAGIPTTTQILRLYINQITKLEPGVFDSLTLLTYLDLSNNQLTALPTGVFDKLTQLTQLNLRDNQLKSIPRGAFDNLKSLTHIWLYNNPWDCACSDILYLSRWISQHPGVVRRAEKGYPVDPDHARCSGTNTPVRAVT
;
A
#
# COMPACT_ATOMS: atom_id res chain seq x y z
N ALA A 1 23.47 42.95 2.81
CA ALA A 1 22.41 42.04 3.27
C ALA A 1 22.03 41.13 2.11
N PHE A 2 22.67 39.97 1.99
CA PHE A 2 22.27 38.97 0.99
C PHE A 2 21.12 38.17 1.58
N GLY A 3 19.95 38.28 0.93
CA GLY A 3 18.74 37.59 1.32
C GLY A 3 18.96 36.09 1.32
N ALA A 4 18.74 35.47 2.48
CA ALA A 4 18.71 34.03 2.60
C ALA A 4 17.65 33.49 1.65
N LEU A 5 18.07 32.55 0.80
CA LEU A 5 17.20 31.66 0.05
C LEU A 5 16.24 31.02 1.06
N VAL A 6 14.97 31.44 1.04
CA VAL A 6 13.90 30.68 1.69
C VAL A 6 13.78 29.41 0.86
N GLN A 7 14.53 28.40 1.25
CA GLN A 7 14.32 27.04 0.80
C GLN A 7 12.89 26.71 1.20
N SER A 8 11.98 26.75 0.23
CA SER A 8 10.57 26.47 0.44
C SER A 8 10.47 25.04 0.95
N ALA A 9 10.52 24.88 2.27
CA ALA A 9 10.31 23.61 2.92
C ALA A 9 8.93 23.15 2.48
N VAL A 10 8.87 22.08 1.67
CA VAL A 10 7.60 21.43 1.35
C VAL A 10 7.00 21.03 2.68
N ALA A 11 6.00 21.79 3.11
CA ALA A 11 5.47 21.72 4.45
C ALA A 11 4.82 20.34 4.65
N CYS A 12 5.00 19.79 5.85
CA CYS A 12 4.27 18.59 6.26
C CYS A 12 2.76 18.79 6.05
N PRO A 13 2.01 17.81 5.51
CA PRO A 13 0.58 17.95 5.35
C PRO A 13 -0.08 18.32 6.69
N ALA A 14 -0.98 19.31 6.69
CA ALA A 14 -1.49 19.93 7.92
C ALA A 14 -2.13 18.95 8.92
N ARG A 15 -2.66 17.83 8.42
CA ARG A 15 -3.28 16.77 9.24
C ARG A 15 -2.33 15.65 9.61
N CYS A 16 -1.04 15.77 9.32
CA CYS A 16 0.00 14.77 9.56
C CYS A 16 1.10 15.35 10.44
N SER A 17 2.00 14.50 10.90
CA SER A 17 3.24 14.88 11.57
C SER A 17 4.41 14.29 10.80
N CYS A 18 5.48 15.07 10.63
CA CYS A 18 6.63 14.66 9.84
C CYS A 18 7.89 14.70 10.71
N GLN A 19 8.72 13.67 10.59
CA GLN A 19 10.00 13.55 11.28
C GLN A 19 11.05 13.08 10.28
N GLY A 20 11.99 13.94 9.90
CA GLY A 20 12.94 13.64 8.83
C GLY A 20 12.20 13.32 7.52
N THR A 21 12.35 12.09 7.03
CA THR A 21 11.68 11.59 5.81
C THR A 21 10.45 10.73 6.09
N ASP A 22 10.02 10.64 7.35
CA ASP A 22 8.83 9.92 7.76
C ASP A 22 7.61 10.85 7.82
N VAL A 23 6.52 10.42 7.21
CA VAL A 23 5.23 11.13 7.21
C VAL A 23 4.18 10.27 7.90
N HIS A 24 3.74 10.74 9.07
CA HIS A 24 2.77 10.07 9.93
C HIS A 24 1.39 10.71 9.80
N CYS A 25 0.50 10.03 9.09
CA CYS A 25 -0.88 10.41 8.85
C CYS A 25 -1.89 9.39 9.43
N HIS A 26 -1.44 8.46 10.27
CA HIS A 26 -2.26 7.39 10.84
C HIS A 26 -3.19 7.89 11.96
N GLU A 27 -4.32 7.21 12.15
CA GLU A 27 -5.29 7.51 13.25
C GLU A 27 -5.87 8.93 13.22
N ARG A 28 -6.00 9.50 12.01
CA ARG A 28 -6.48 10.89 11.83
C ARG A 28 -7.91 10.94 11.27
N ARG A 29 -8.60 9.83 11.05
CA ARG A 29 -9.93 9.82 10.38
C ARG A 29 -9.86 10.55 9.01
N LEU A 30 -8.81 10.30 8.24
CA LEU A 30 -8.67 10.83 6.89
C LEU A 30 -9.63 10.10 5.96
N ALA A 31 -10.40 10.84 5.17
CA ALA A 31 -11.25 10.28 4.12
C ALA A 31 -10.50 10.09 2.78
N SER A 32 -9.33 10.70 2.64
CA SER A 32 -8.47 10.65 1.46
C SER A 32 -7.00 10.82 1.86
N VAL A 33 -6.10 10.45 0.94
CA VAL A 33 -4.66 10.73 1.10
C VAL A 33 -4.43 12.25 1.12
N PRO A 34 -3.71 12.81 2.11
CA PRO A 34 -3.42 14.24 2.16
C PRO A 34 -2.60 14.71 0.96
N ALA A 35 -2.93 15.88 0.43
CA ALA A 35 -2.10 16.55 -0.58
C ALA A 35 -0.80 17.08 0.05
N GLY A 36 0.22 17.31 -0.78
CA GLY A 36 1.46 17.96 -0.36
C GLY A 36 2.40 17.07 0.46
N ILE A 37 2.30 15.74 0.33
CA ILE A 37 3.29 14.82 0.91
C ILE A 37 4.68 15.16 0.30
N PRO A 38 5.72 15.44 1.11
CA PRO A 38 7.05 15.75 0.60
C PRO A 38 7.60 14.62 -0.29
N THR A 39 8.19 14.97 -1.44
CA THR A 39 8.77 13.98 -2.36
C THR A 39 10.00 13.25 -1.80
N THR A 40 10.58 13.79 -0.73
CA THR A 40 11.66 13.16 0.06
C THR A 40 11.17 12.06 1.00
N THR A 41 9.86 11.80 1.06
CA THR A 41 9.27 10.81 1.97
C THR A 41 9.78 9.40 1.65
N GLN A 42 10.34 8.74 2.66
CA GLN A 42 10.73 7.32 2.59
C GLN A 42 9.69 6.42 3.25
N ILE A 43 9.01 6.92 4.28
CA ILE A 43 8.05 6.15 5.06
C ILE A 43 6.74 6.92 5.16
N LEU A 44 5.67 6.34 4.61
CA LEU A 44 4.33 6.92 4.64
C LEU A 44 3.37 6.02 5.41
N ARG A 45 2.87 6.52 6.54
CA ARG A 45 1.90 5.83 7.41
C ARG A 45 0.53 6.45 7.28
N LEU A 46 -0.40 5.75 6.63
CA LEU A 46 -1.80 6.14 6.42
C LEU A 46 -2.79 5.16 7.09
N TYR A 47 -2.31 4.29 7.97
CA TYR A 47 -3.14 3.26 8.61
C TYR A 47 -4.18 3.82 9.60
N ILE A 48 -5.22 3.03 9.89
CA ILE A 48 -6.33 3.40 10.78
C ILE A 48 -6.92 4.75 10.37
N ASN A 49 -7.49 4.79 9.18
CA ASN A 49 -8.18 5.95 8.62
C ASN A 49 -9.50 5.51 7.97
N GLN A 50 -10.13 6.40 7.21
CA GLN A 50 -11.42 6.19 6.54
C GLN A 50 -11.27 6.39 5.03
N ILE A 51 -10.08 6.09 4.48
CA ILE A 51 -9.79 6.27 3.07
C ILE A 51 -10.55 5.20 2.29
N THR A 52 -11.44 5.63 1.41
CA THR A 52 -12.29 4.74 0.59
C THR A 52 -11.75 4.53 -0.82
N LYS A 53 -10.94 5.48 -1.31
CA LYS A 53 -10.35 5.46 -2.65
C LYS A 53 -8.98 6.13 -2.66
N LEU A 54 -8.15 5.69 -3.60
CA LEU A 54 -6.91 6.37 -3.98
C LEU A 54 -7.16 7.10 -5.29
N GLU A 55 -6.69 8.34 -5.41
CA GLU A 55 -6.72 9.04 -6.68
C GLU A 55 -5.62 8.49 -7.60
N PRO A 56 -5.83 8.42 -8.93
CA PRO A 56 -4.77 8.04 -9.86
C PRO A 56 -3.53 8.91 -9.70
N GLY A 57 -2.35 8.29 -9.69
CA GLY A 57 -1.07 8.99 -9.57
C GLY A 57 -0.77 9.60 -8.19
N VAL A 58 -1.58 9.32 -7.15
CA VAL A 58 -1.42 9.91 -5.81
C VAL A 58 -0.04 9.68 -5.17
N PHE A 59 0.68 8.65 -5.60
CA PHE A 59 2.02 8.31 -5.10
C PHE A 59 3.13 8.50 -6.14
N ASP A 60 2.84 9.02 -7.33
CA ASP A 60 3.79 9.03 -8.47
C ASP A 60 5.06 9.83 -8.18
N SER A 61 4.96 10.88 -7.36
CA SER A 61 6.08 11.74 -6.97
C SER A 61 6.89 11.19 -5.78
N LEU A 62 6.42 10.12 -5.13
CA LEU A 62 7.05 9.54 -3.93
C LEU A 62 8.05 8.43 -4.34
N THR A 63 8.94 8.72 -5.29
CA THR A 63 9.86 7.72 -5.87
C THR A 63 10.93 7.20 -4.90
N LEU A 64 11.08 7.86 -3.74
CA LEU A 64 11.98 7.46 -2.65
C LEU A 64 11.28 6.59 -1.58
N LEU A 65 9.99 6.29 -1.75
CA LEU A 65 9.21 5.58 -0.75
C LEU A 65 9.68 4.12 -0.63
N THR A 66 10.04 3.71 0.58
CA THR A 66 10.46 2.35 0.93
C THR A 66 9.42 1.61 1.75
N TYR A 67 8.53 2.34 2.43
CA TYR A 67 7.43 1.80 3.24
C TYR A 67 6.13 2.57 3.02
N LEU A 68 5.06 1.85 2.69
CA LEU A 68 3.71 2.37 2.55
C LEU A 68 2.72 1.53 3.37
N ASP A 69 2.08 2.16 4.35
CA ASP A 69 1.02 1.52 5.13
C ASP A 69 -0.34 2.15 4.90
N LEU A 70 -1.22 1.39 4.25
CA LEU A 70 -2.62 1.71 3.96
C LEU A 70 -3.59 0.79 4.73
N SER A 71 -3.11 0.03 5.71
CA SER A 71 -3.93 -0.91 6.46
C SER A 71 -5.03 -0.25 7.29
N ASN A 72 -6.08 -1.00 7.63
CA ASN A 72 -7.19 -0.50 8.43
C ASN A 72 -7.81 0.77 7.80
N ASN A 73 -8.10 0.70 6.50
CA ASN A 73 -8.85 1.70 5.74
C ASN A 73 -10.10 1.05 5.13
N GLN A 74 -10.74 1.71 4.17
CA GLN A 74 -11.99 1.27 3.55
C GLN A 74 -11.83 1.15 2.02
N LEU A 75 -10.61 0.86 1.54
CA LEU A 75 -10.33 0.77 0.12
C LEU A 75 -11.09 -0.39 -0.51
N THR A 76 -11.91 -0.10 -1.52
CA THR A 76 -12.70 -1.12 -2.25
C THR A 76 -12.04 -1.55 -3.56
N ALA A 77 -11.20 -0.69 -4.13
CA ALA A 77 -10.42 -0.94 -5.33
C ALA A 77 -9.14 -0.09 -5.32
N LEU A 78 -8.19 -0.48 -6.17
CA LEU A 78 -6.97 0.30 -6.45
C LEU A 78 -7.03 0.83 -7.88
N PRO A 79 -6.63 2.09 -8.14
CA PRO A 79 -6.41 2.55 -9.50
C PRO A 79 -5.32 1.72 -10.19
N THR A 80 -5.46 1.50 -11.50
CA THR A 80 -4.40 0.88 -12.31
C THR A 80 -3.15 1.76 -12.26
N GLY A 81 -1.99 1.15 -12.04
CA GLY A 81 -0.70 1.84 -12.01
C GLY A 81 -0.42 2.70 -10.76
N VAL A 82 -1.28 2.66 -9.73
CA VAL A 82 -1.12 3.49 -8.51
C VAL A 82 0.22 3.30 -7.78
N PHE A 83 0.93 2.21 -8.05
CA PHE A 83 2.23 1.89 -7.47
C PHE A 83 3.38 1.89 -8.49
N ASP A 84 3.16 2.28 -9.74
CA ASP A 84 4.14 2.10 -10.83
C ASP A 84 5.46 2.83 -10.61
N LYS A 85 5.43 3.97 -9.91
CA LYS A 85 6.62 4.78 -9.62
C LYS A 85 7.34 4.37 -8.34
N LEU A 86 6.77 3.45 -7.55
CA LEU A 86 7.29 3.05 -6.24
C LEU A 86 8.32 1.91 -6.36
N THR A 87 9.31 2.07 -7.24
CA THR A 87 10.27 1.01 -7.57
C THR A 87 11.20 0.65 -6.40
N GLN A 88 11.35 1.55 -5.42
CA GLN A 88 12.14 1.33 -4.19
C GLN A 88 11.31 0.78 -3.01
N LEU A 89 10.01 0.54 -3.20
CA LEU A 89 9.13 0.09 -2.14
C LEU A 89 9.52 -1.32 -1.68
N THR A 90 9.85 -1.44 -0.40
CA THR A 90 10.24 -2.71 0.22
C THR A 90 9.10 -3.33 1.00
N GLN A 91 8.19 -2.51 1.52
CA GLN A 91 7.08 -2.92 2.37
C GLN A 91 5.79 -2.22 1.96
N LEU A 92 4.76 -3.03 1.67
CA LEU A 92 3.42 -2.56 1.33
C LEU A 92 2.38 -3.25 2.21
N ASN A 93 1.64 -2.46 2.97
CA ASN A 93 0.60 -2.97 3.86
C ASN A 93 -0.79 -2.57 3.36
N LEU A 94 -1.57 -3.55 2.89
CA LEU A 94 -2.92 -3.40 2.36
C LEU A 94 -3.97 -4.20 3.16
N ARG A 95 -3.57 -4.82 4.27
CA ARG A 95 -4.47 -5.63 5.10
C ARG A 95 -5.64 -4.81 5.64
N ASP A 96 -6.68 -5.49 6.12
CA ASP A 96 -7.79 -4.85 6.82
C ASP A 96 -8.40 -3.72 5.97
N ASN A 97 -8.74 -4.03 4.72
CA ASN A 97 -9.42 -3.16 3.76
C ASN A 97 -10.63 -3.91 3.16
N GLN A 98 -11.24 -3.38 2.10
CA GLN A 98 -12.42 -3.95 1.43
C GLN A 98 -12.11 -4.37 -0.02
N LEU A 99 -10.85 -4.71 -0.32
CA LEU A 99 -10.41 -5.07 -1.66
C LEU A 99 -10.96 -6.45 -2.04
N LYS A 100 -11.53 -6.54 -3.25
CA LYS A 100 -12.03 -7.78 -3.83
C LYS A 100 -11.05 -8.42 -4.80
N SER A 101 -10.23 -7.61 -5.45
CA SER A 101 -9.20 -8.04 -6.40
C SER A 101 -8.09 -7.00 -6.44
N ILE A 102 -7.02 -7.29 -7.19
CA ILE A 102 -5.95 -6.35 -7.48
C ILE A 102 -5.90 -6.14 -9.00
N PRO A 103 -5.85 -4.88 -9.49
CA PRO A 103 -5.74 -4.62 -10.92
C PRO A 103 -4.54 -5.35 -11.53
N ARG A 104 -4.71 -5.83 -12.76
CA ARG A 104 -3.63 -6.49 -13.50
C ARG A 104 -2.41 -5.57 -13.57
N GLY A 105 -1.27 -6.11 -13.18
CA GLY A 105 0.02 -5.41 -13.25
C GLY A 105 0.32 -4.47 -12.07
N ALA A 106 -0.58 -4.32 -11.10
CA ALA A 106 -0.42 -3.34 -10.01
C ALA A 106 0.86 -3.50 -9.18
N PHE A 107 1.46 -4.69 -9.16
CA PHE A 107 2.70 -5.00 -8.42
C PHE A 107 3.90 -5.22 -9.33
N ASP A 108 3.77 -5.09 -10.65
CA ASP A 108 4.81 -5.49 -11.60
C ASP A 108 6.08 -4.64 -11.47
N ASN A 109 5.94 -3.37 -11.11
CA ASN A 109 7.06 -2.43 -10.92
C ASN A 109 7.64 -2.42 -9.50
N LEU A 110 7.06 -3.15 -8.55
CA LEU A 110 7.51 -3.23 -7.15
C LEU A 110 8.69 -4.20 -6.99
N LYS A 111 9.80 -3.94 -7.71
CA LYS A 111 10.95 -4.86 -7.82
C LYS A 111 11.73 -5.05 -6.52
N SER A 112 11.65 -4.09 -5.60
CA SER A 112 12.32 -4.15 -4.30
C SER A 112 11.45 -4.73 -3.18
N LEU A 113 10.22 -5.18 -3.48
CA LEU A 113 9.26 -5.60 -2.47
C LEU A 113 9.71 -6.88 -1.77
N THR A 114 9.75 -6.84 -0.44
CA THR A 114 10.15 -7.97 0.42
C THR A 114 9.04 -8.39 1.39
N HIS A 115 8.13 -7.47 1.70
CA HIS A 115 7.00 -7.71 2.60
C HIS A 115 5.73 -7.13 2.00
N ILE A 116 4.70 -7.96 1.88
CA ILE A 116 3.34 -7.52 1.59
C ILE A 116 2.35 -8.19 2.53
N TRP A 117 1.41 -7.41 3.06
CA TRP A 117 0.31 -7.89 3.89
C TRP A 117 -1.01 -7.65 3.18
N LEU A 118 -1.77 -8.73 2.94
CA LEU A 118 -2.98 -8.74 2.10
C LEU A 118 -4.21 -9.34 2.81
N TYR A 119 -4.02 -9.89 4.01
CA TYR A 119 -5.08 -10.58 4.75
C TYR A 119 -6.18 -9.62 5.21
N ASN A 120 -7.32 -10.17 5.66
CA ASN A 120 -8.51 -9.40 6.02
C ASN A 120 -8.95 -8.42 4.91
N ASN A 121 -9.04 -8.95 3.70
CA ASN A 121 -9.75 -8.33 2.58
C ASN A 121 -10.74 -9.35 2.04
N PRO A 122 -11.94 -8.94 1.59
CA PRO A 122 -12.96 -9.83 1.06
C PRO A 122 -12.64 -10.25 -0.38
N TRP A 123 -11.52 -10.95 -0.59
CA TRP A 123 -11.05 -11.38 -1.92
C TRP A 123 -12.13 -12.20 -2.63
N ASP A 124 -12.60 -11.70 -3.78
CA ASP A 124 -13.63 -12.33 -4.59
C ASP A 124 -13.01 -13.34 -5.54
N CYS A 125 -12.88 -14.57 -5.07
CA CYS A 125 -12.27 -15.65 -5.82
C CYS A 125 -13.21 -16.32 -6.84
N ALA A 126 -14.48 -15.93 -6.90
CA ALA A 126 -15.41 -16.42 -7.92
C ALA A 126 -15.27 -15.64 -9.24
N CYS A 127 -14.77 -14.40 -9.17
CA CYS A 127 -14.51 -13.56 -10.33
C CYS A 127 -13.11 -13.79 -10.92
N SER A 128 -12.98 -13.79 -12.25
CA SER A 128 -11.69 -13.94 -12.95
C SER A 128 -10.68 -12.83 -12.67
N ASP A 129 -11.13 -11.67 -12.17
CA ASP A 129 -10.25 -10.55 -11.82
C ASP A 129 -9.24 -10.91 -10.72
N ILE A 130 -9.53 -11.93 -9.91
CA ILE A 130 -8.62 -12.43 -8.87
C ILE A 130 -7.36 -13.08 -9.44
N LEU A 131 -7.40 -13.53 -10.71
CA LEU A 131 -6.35 -14.38 -11.29
C LEU A 131 -4.99 -13.69 -11.34
N TYR A 132 -4.95 -12.37 -11.47
CA TYR A 132 -3.69 -11.63 -11.35
C TYR A 132 -3.06 -11.84 -9.96
N LEU A 133 -3.82 -11.58 -8.89
CA LEU A 133 -3.35 -11.70 -7.52
C LEU A 133 -2.97 -13.16 -7.20
N SER A 134 -3.82 -14.11 -7.59
CA SER A 134 -3.54 -15.54 -7.39
C SER A 134 -2.17 -15.93 -7.99
N ARG A 135 -1.97 -15.61 -9.27
CA ARG A 135 -0.71 -15.94 -9.99
C ARG A 135 0.48 -15.20 -9.40
N TRP A 136 0.31 -13.92 -9.05
CA TRP A 136 1.37 -13.12 -8.46
C TRP A 136 1.84 -13.71 -7.12
N ILE A 137 0.93 -14.09 -6.22
CA ILE A 137 1.29 -14.72 -4.94
C ILE A 137 1.98 -16.08 -5.18
N SER A 138 1.49 -16.88 -6.13
CA SER A 138 2.10 -18.16 -6.49
C SER A 138 3.53 -18.02 -7.02
N GLN A 139 3.84 -16.92 -7.72
CA GLN A 139 5.18 -16.60 -8.20
C GLN A 139 6.09 -15.94 -7.15
N HIS A 140 5.50 -15.28 -6.14
CA HIS A 140 6.23 -14.53 -5.11
C HIS A 140 5.89 -15.00 -3.68
N PRO A 141 5.92 -16.31 -3.38
CA PRO A 141 5.42 -16.83 -2.10
C PRO A 141 6.22 -16.34 -0.89
N GLY A 142 7.50 -15.99 -1.08
CA GLY A 142 8.37 -15.47 -0.03
C GLY A 142 8.13 -14.01 0.38
N VAL A 143 7.26 -13.29 -0.35
CA VAL A 143 7.01 -11.86 -0.11
C VAL A 143 5.78 -11.64 0.77
N VAL A 144 4.81 -12.57 0.78
CA VAL A 144 3.59 -12.44 1.57
C VAL A 144 3.85 -12.80 3.03
N ARG A 145 3.49 -11.88 3.93
CA ARG A 145 3.83 -11.96 5.36
C ARG A 145 2.59 -11.92 6.24
N ARG A 146 2.74 -12.43 7.45
CA ARG A 146 1.82 -12.19 8.57
C ARG A 146 2.31 -11.02 9.42
N ALA A 147 1.44 -10.41 10.21
CA ALA A 147 1.81 -9.28 11.07
C ALA A 147 2.33 -9.69 12.46
N GLU A 148 2.53 -10.99 12.73
CA GLU A 148 3.14 -11.40 14.00
C GLU A 148 4.62 -11.01 14.08
N LYS A 149 5.17 -11.11 15.30
CA LYS A 149 6.58 -10.86 15.59
C LYS A 149 7.47 -11.67 14.64
N GLY A 150 8.38 -10.97 13.95
CA GLY A 150 9.31 -11.57 12.99
C GLY A 150 8.75 -11.70 11.57
N TYR A 151 7.52 -11.26 11.32
CA TYR A 151 6.89 -11.21 10.00
C TYR A 151 7.07 -12.53 9.21
N PRO A 152 6.59 -13.66 9.76
CA PRO A 152 6.78 -14.95 9.11
C PRO A 152 6.15 -14.95 7.72
N VAL A 153 6.79 -15.67 6.80
CA VAL A 153 6.28 -15.91 5.45
C VAL A 153 5.04 -16.79 5.54
N ASP A 154 3.95 -16.34 4.91
CA ASP A 154 2.73 -17.13 4.76
C ASP A 154 2.05 -16.75 3.44
N PRO A 155 2.32 -17.46 2.33
CA PRO A 155 1.69 -17.18 1.04
C PRO A 155 0.19 -17.51 1.03
N ASP A 156 -0.31 -18.27 2.01
CA ASP A 156 -1.72 -18.66 2.09
C ASP A 156 -2.56 -17.67 2.93
N HIS A 157 -1.95 -16.58 3.37
CA HIS A 157 -2.57 -15.65 4.31
C HIS A 157 -3.66 -14.77 3.68
N ALA A 158 -3.57 -14.50 2.37
CA ALA A 158 -4.68 -13.92 1.60
C ALA A 158 -5.70 -15.03 1.31
N ARG A 159 -6.93 -14.88 1.81
CA ARG A 159 -7.98 -15.91 1.73
C ARG A 159 -9.23 -15.41 1.02
N CYS A 160 -9.79 -16.27 0.19
CA CYS A 160 -11.03 -16.06 -0.52
C CYS A 160 -12.20 -15.83 0.45
N SER A 161 -13.00 -14.81 0.16
CA SER A 161 -14.22 -14.53 0.89
C SER A 161 -15.20 -15.71 0.80
N GLY A 162 -15.81 -16.08 1.91
CA GLY A 162 -16.79 -17.16 2.01
C GLY A 162 -16.22 -18.59 2.07
N THR A 163 -15.11 -18.88 1.40
CA THR A 163 -14.52 -20.24 1.36
C THR A 163 -13.29 -20.41 2.25
N ASN A 164 -12.61 -19.31 2.61
CA ASN A 164 -11.32 -19.30 3.29
C ASN A 164 -10.18 -20.04 2.55
N THR A 165 -10.39 -20.41 1.28
CA THR A 165 -9.35 -20.99 0.42
C THR A 165 -8.23 -19.97 0.21
N PRO A 166 -6.95 -20.37 0.22
CA PRO A 166 -5.86 -19.46 -0.16
C PRO A 166 -6.07 -18.88 -1.56
N VAL A 167 -5.94 -17.56 -1.71
CA VAL A 167 -6.13 -16.87 -3.00
C VAL A 167 -5.20 -17.45 -4.06
N ARG A 168 -3.96 -17.82 -3.69
CA ARG A 168 -2.98 -18.38 -4.61
C ARG A 168 -3.33 -19.76 -5.17
N ALA A 169 -4.31 -20.44 -4.58
CA ALA A 169 -4.79 -21.75 -5.03
C ALA A 169 -5.92 -21.63 -6.08
N VAL A 170 -6.35 -20.40 -6.42
CA VAL A 170 -7.36 -20.14 -7.46
C VAL A 170 -6.72 -20.21 -8.84
N THR A 171 -7.29 -21.03 -9.73
CA THR A 171 -6.78 -21.31 -11.08
C THR A 171 -7.68 -20.78 -12.18
#